data_AF-A0A7L6N0A3-F1
#
_entry.id   AF-A0A7L6N0A3-F1
#
_cell.length_a   1.000
_cell.length_b   1.000
_cell.length_c   1.000
_cell.angle_alpha   90.00
_cell.angle_beta   90.00
_cell.angle_gamma   90.00
#
_symmetry.space_group_name_H-M   'P 1'
#
loop_
_entity.id
_entity.type
_entity.pdbx_description
1 polymer ?
#
loop_
_entity_poly.entity_id
_entity_poly.type
_entity_poly.pdbx_seq_one_letter_code
_entity_poly.pdbx_strand_id
1 'polypeptide(L)'
;MIPLISSLLILVVNITTSEYLIKSRMKRLYRILFLILFTLLMLGLTRWFIPLLIGQDMPVYMITFVSWLYILVYIFIYNDSLKTILAVMGFSFSHTLFVNGLAYHIFSIYYNDYRVIGFLLFEIAFFLISTPIILYLLKNTLLKALPSYKENLQKITTLLLLMNFLLMYLSRFILNFNHIFDILLFYGVLFFMMIITYYLIYRLTQTSTNVQELTDLVYYDPLTKLNNRLALFNDFDKLDLTSKEFFLYYLDLNQLKTINDKYGHIKGDAYLIEFSKALEKTVKDKGQVYRISGDEFIVTSQTTMFNVDHMKKEINKHYFYEHPFIGVSIGLAIYPKNGRNLDELLNYADVLMYKDKENKE
;
A
#
# COMPACT_ATOMS: atom_id res chain seq x y z
N MET A 1 23.85 -34.69 -10.88
CA MET A 1 22.38 -34.83 -10.76
C MET A 1 21.84 -34.06 -9.55
N ILE A 2 22.49 -34.12 -8.39
CA ILE A 2 22.02 -33.50 -7.13
C ILE A 2 22.00 -31.96 -7.14
N PRO A 3 23.01 -31.26 -7.71
CA PRO A 3 22.95 -29.82 -7.87
C PRO A 3 21.72 -29.33 -8.65
N LEU A 4 21.25 -30.16 -9.58
CA LEU A 4 20.05 -29.90 -10.38
C LEU A 4 18.79 -30.06 -9.54
N ILE A 5 18.69 -31.11 -8.72
CA ILE A 5 17.53 -31.37 -7.86
C ILE A 5 17.37 -30.26 -6.81
N SER A 6 18.47 -29.86 -6.15
CA SER A 6 18.47 -28.74 -5.19
C SER A 6 18.08 -27.41 -5.86
N SER A 7 18.61 -27.14 -7.06
CA SER A 7 18.24 -25.95 -7.84
C SER A 7 16.75 -25.93 -8.23
N LEU A 8 16.19 -27.10 -8.59
CA LEU A 8 14.76 -27.25 -8.86
C LEU A 8 13.92 -27.03 -7.61
N LEU A 9 14.37 -27.51 -6.45
CA LEU A 9 13.68 -27.31 -5.17
C LEU A 9 13.61 -25.82 -4.79
N ILE A 10 14.73 -25.10 -4.86
CA ILE A 10 14.82 -23.64 -4.65
C ILE A 10 13.84 -22.91 -5.56
N LEU A 11 13.83 -23.27 -6.83
CA LEU A 11 12.95 -22.65 -7.80
C LEU A 11 11.47 -22.91 -7.50
N VAL A 12 11.10 -24.15 -7.17
CA VAL A 12 9.72 -24.50 -6.80
C VAL A 12 9.27 -23.69 -5.60
N VAL A 13 10.10 -23.53 -4.57
CA VAL A 13 9.79 -22.70 -3.39
C VAL A 13 9.60 -21.22 -3.78
N ASN A 14 10.48 -20.68 -4.63
CA ASN A 14 10.37 -19.28 -5.09
C ASN A 14 9.13 -19.03 -5.96
N ILE A 15 8.79 -19.96 -6.86
CA ILE A 15 7.59 -19.89 -7.69
C ILE A 15 6.33 -19.99 -6.81
N THR A 16 6.25 -21.00 -5.94
CA THR A 16 5.08 -21.19 -5.07
C THR A 16 4.86 -20.02 -4.13
N THR A 17 5.93 -19.43 -3.59
CA THR A 17 5.87 -18.21 -2.78
C THR A 17 5.28 -17.03 -3.55
N SER A 18 5.75 -16.83 -4.78
CA SER A 18 5.31 -15.71 -5.62
C SER A 18 3.86 -15.89 -6.07
N GLU A 19 3.46 -17.12 -6.40
CA GLU A 19 2.09 -17.50 -6.76
C GLU A 19 1.10 -17.31 -5.61
N TYR A 20 1.52 -17.56 -4.36
CA TYR A 20 0.67 -17.38 -3.19
C TYR A 20 0.49 -15.90 -2.81
N LEU A 21 1.51 -15.08 -3.06
CA LEU A 21 1.58 -13.72 -2.56
C LEU A 21 1.18 -12.65 -3.59
N ILE A 22 1.39 -12.88 -4.88
CA ILE A 22 1.22 -11.86 -5.92
C ILE A 22 0.05 -12.20 -6.84
N LYS A 23 -0.82 -11.22 -7.12
CA LYS A 23 -1.91 -11.37 -8.09
C LYS A 23 -1.36 -11.42 -9.51
N SER A 24 -1.88 -12.35 -10.31
CA SER A 24 -1.41 -12.57 -11.68
C SER A 24 -2.35 -11.99 -12.75
N ARG A 25 -1.80 -11.62 -13.91
CA ARG A 25 -2.53 -11.25 -15.14
C ARG A 25 -3.01 -12.46 -15.96
N MET A 26 -2.31 -13.58 -15.88
CA MET A 26 -2.54 -14.76 -16.72
C MET A 26 -3.29 -15.87 -15.96
N LYS A 27 -3.94 -16.80 -16.68
CA LYS A 27 -4.50 -18.02 -16.06
C LYS A 27 -3.37 -18.90 -15.51
N ARG A 28 -3.63 -19.59 -14.40
CA ARG A 28 -2.66 -20.40 -13.65
C ARG A 28 -1.87 -21.39 -14.52
N LEU A 29 -2.56 -22.10 -15.42
CA LEU A 29 -1.93 -23.07 -16.30
C LEU A 29 -0.86 -22.45 -17.21
N TYR A 30 -1.16 -21.32 -17.88
CA TYR A 30 -0.22 -20.66 -18.78
C TYR A 30 0.99 -20.10 -18.04
N ARG A 31 0.83 -19.64 -16.80
CA ARG A 31 1.96 -19.16 -15.99
C ARG A 31 2.89 -20.27 -15.60
N ILE A 32 2.35 -21.37 -15.12
CA ILE A 32 3.15 -22.52 -14.72
C ILE A 32 3.93 -23.03 -15.94
N LEU A 33 3.28 -23.16 -17.09
CA LEU A 33 3.95 -23.53 -18.34
C LEU A 33 5.03 -22.53 -18.73
N PHE A 34 4.76 -21.23 -18.65
CA PHE A 34 5.74 -20.19 -18.99
C PHE A 34 6.94 -20.20 -18.05
N LEU A 35 6.71 -20.33 -16.74
CA LEU A 35 7.77 -20.43 -15.74
C LEU A 35 8.61 -21.69 -15.94
N ILE A 36 7.99 -22.84 -16.24
CA ILE A 36 8.72 -24.08 -16.56
C ILE A 36 9.56 -23.91 -17.83
N LEU A 37 8.99 -23.35 -18.91
CA LEU A 37 9.70 -23.13 -20.17
C LEU A 37 10.90 -22.20 -19.97
N PHE A 38 10.68 -21.09 -19.25
CA PHE A 38 11.74 -20.16 -18.88
C PHE A 38 12.81 -20.84 -18.01
N THR A 39 12.40 -21.68 -17.07
CA THR A 39 13.34 -22.47 -16.26
C THR A 39 14.24 -23.35 -17.11
N LEU A 40 13.66 -24.09 -18.06
CA LEU A 40 14.41 -24.98 -18.95
C LEU A 40 15.38 -24.18 -19.83
N LEU A 41 14.96 -23.03 -20.35
CA LEU A 41 15.82 -22.10 -21.09
C LEU A 41 17.02 -21.68 -20.23
N MET A 42 16.77 -21.32 -18.97
CA MET A 42 17.79 -20.83 -18.05
C MET A 42 18.77 -21.91 -17.61
N LEU A 43 18.28 -23.14 -17.40
CA LEU A 43 19.12 -24.32 -17.19
C LEU A 43 19.98 -24.63 -18.42
N GLY A 44 19.45 -24.45 -19.62
CA GLY A 44 20.20 -24.55 -20.87
C GLY A 44 21.32 -23.50 -20.95
N LEU A 45 21.00 -22.23 -20.73
CA LEU A 45 21.96 -21.12 -20.73
C LEU A 45 23.09 -21.34 -19.71
N THR A 46 22.73 -21.69 -18.47
CA THR A 46 23.71 -21.95 -17.40
C THR A 46 24.63 -23.12 -17.70
N ARG A 47 24.13 -24.18 -18.35
CA ARG A 47 24.91 -25.40 -18.60
C ARG A 47 25.74 -25.35 -19.88
N TRP A 48 25.31 -24.60 -20.90
CA TRP A 48 25.96 -24.58 -22.22
C TRP A 48 26.66 -23.27 -22.53
N PHE A 49 26.03 -22.14 -22.21
CA PHE A 49 26.51 -20.82 -22.64
C PHE A 49 27.52 -20.21 -21.66
N ILE A 50 27.28 -20.34 -20.35
CA ILE A 50 28.17 -19.78 -19.32
C ILE A 50 29.57 -20.44 -19.32
N PRO A 51 29.70 -21.78 -19.41
CA PRO A 51 31.02 -22.42 -19.47
C PRO A 51 31.82 -22.02 -20.72
N LEU A 52 31.14 -21.65 -21.81
CA LEU A 52 31.76 -21.16 -23.04
C LEU A 52 32.38 -19.77 -22.87
N LEU A 53 31.81 -18.93 -22.00
CA LEU A 53 32.25 -17.55 -21.77
C LEU A 53 33.35 -17.42 -20.70
N ILE A 54 33.37 -18.30 -19.70
CA ILE A 54 34.15 -18.11 -18.46
C ILE A 54 34.98 -19.36 -18.07
N GLY A 55 34.93 -20.45 -18.85
CA GLY A 55 35.69 -21.68 -18.61
C GLY A 55 34.89 -22.79 -17.90
N GLN A 56 35.37 -24.04 -17.99
CA GLN A 56 34.61 -25.25 -17.62
C GLN A 56 34.55 -25.56 -16.11
N ASP A 57 35.47 -25.05 -15.30
CA ASP A 57 35.59 -25.37 -13.88
C ASP A 57 34.78 -24.44 -12.96
N MET A 58 33.55 -24.09 -13.37
CA MET A 58 32.73 -23.14 -12.60
C MET A 58 31.69 -23.85 -11.72
N PRO A 59 31.61 -23.50 -10.43
CA PRO A 59 30.70 -24.16 -9.51
C PRO A 59 29.22 -23.78 -9.72
N VAL A 60 28.34 -24.68 -9.26
CA VAL A 60 26.87 -24.70 -9.35
C VAL A 60 26.17 -23.36 -9.02
N TYR A 61 26.84 -22.45 -8.32
CA TYR A 61 26.30 -21.19 -7.82
C TYR A 61 25.88 -20.18 -8.91
N MET A 62 26.31 -20.33 -10.17
CA MET A 62 25.88 -19.48 -11.30
C MET A 62 24.37 -19.56 -11.60
N ILE A 63 23.67 -20.62 -11.18
CA ILE A 63 22.20 -20.74 -11.33
C ILE A 63 21.47 -19.61 -10.56
N THR A 64 22.06 -19.12 -9.46
CA THR A 64 21.49 -18.03 -8.66
C THR A 64 21.70 -16.64 -9.27
N PHE A 65 22.71 -16.45 -10.13
CA PHE A 65 22.86 -15.21 -10.91
C PHE A 65 21.80 -15.12 -12.02
N VAL A 66 21.64 -16.22 -12.76
CA VAL A 66 20.61 -16.35 -13.81
C VAL A 66 19.20 -16.24 -13.23
N SER A 67 19.02 -16.53 -11.95
CA SER A 67 17.74 -16.33 -11.26
C SER A 67 17.24 -14.88 -11.24
N TRP A 68 18.09 -13.86 -11.37
CA TRP A 68 17.67 -12.45 -11.43
C TRP A 68 16.82 -12.12 -12.66
N LEU A 69 17.05 -12.84 -13.76
CA LEU A 69 16.27 -12.67 -14.98
C LEU A 69 14.81 -13.14 -14.80
N TYR A 70 14.48 -13.87 -13.72
CA TYR A 70 13.09 -14.13 -13.35
C TYR A 70 12.33 -12.87 -12.98
N ILE A 71 13.00 -11.76 -12.62
CA ILE A 71 12.33 -10.49 -12.36
C ILE A 71 11.59 -10.03 -13.62
N LEU A 72 12.23 -10.15 -14.79
CA LEU A 72 11.64 -9.77 -16.07
C LEU A 72 10.38 -10.59 -16.36
N VAL A 73 10.44 -11.88 -16.07
CA VAL A 73 9.30 -12.80 -16.22
C VAL A 73 8.19 -12.45 -15.24
N TYR A 74 8.53 -12.14 -14.00
CA TYR A 74 7.56 -11.83 -12.96
C TYR A 74 6.83 -10.50 -13.24
N ILE A 75 7.55 -9.48 -13.74
CA ILE A 75 6.95 -8.22 -14.19
C ILE A 75 5.94 -8.45 -15.32
N PHE A 76 6.21 -9.40 -16.22
CA PHE A 76 5.32 -9.74 -17.32
C PHE A 76 4.07 -10.52 -16.84
N ILE A 77 4.26 -11.50 -15.95
CA ILE A 77 3.21 -12.42 -15.49
C ILE A 77 2.27 -11.77 -14.47
N TYR A 78 2.81 -11.01 -13.52
CA TYR A 78 2.08 -10.55 -12.36
C TYR A 78 1.50 -9.12 -12.53
N ASN A 79 0.33 -8.88 -11.93
CA ASN A 79 -0.40 -7.61 -12.01
C ASN A 79 -0.21 -6.74 -10.76
N ASP A 80 1.01 -6.64 -10.28
CA ASP A 80 1.31 -5.93 -9.04
C ASP A 80 2.40 -4.87 -9.28
N SER A 81 2.60 -4.00 -8.29
CA SER A 81 3.60 -2.94 -8.42
C SER A 81 5.00 -3.55 -8.51
N LEU A 82 5.90 -2.92 -9.28
CA LEU A 82 7.31 -3.35 -9.37
C LEU A 82 7.95 -3.50 -7.98
N LYS A 83 7.59 -2.62 -7.05
CA LYS A 83 8.09 -2.64 -5.67
C LYS A 83 7.61 -3.87 -4.91
N THR A 84 6.34 -4.26 -5.08
CA THR A 84 5.78 -5.49 -4.51
C THR A 84 6.50 -6.71 -5.05
N ILE A 85 6.69 -6.79 -6.37
CA ILE A 85 7.36 -7.91 -7.05
C ILE A 85 8.80 -8.03 -6.54
N LEU A 86 9.55 -6.93 -6.53
CA LEU A 86 10.93 -6.91 -6.04
C LEU A 86 11.04 -7.27 -4.56
N ALA A 87 10.11 -6.84 -3.72
CA ALA A 87 10.11 -7.16 -2.30
C ALA A 87 9.85 -8.65 -2.05
N VAL A 88 8.84 -9.23 -2.71
CA VAL A 88 8.52 -10.67 -2.61
C VAL A 88 9.68 -11.52 -3.13
N MET A 89 10.25 -11.13 -4.29
CA MET A 89 11.41 -11.83 -4.84
C MET A 89 12.62 -11.72 -3.93
N GLY A 90 13.01 -10.51 -3.50
CA GLY A 90 14.15 -10.31 -2.63
C GLY A 90 14.06 -11.15 -1.36
N PHE A 91 12.88 -11.21 -0.73
CA PHE A 91 12.68 -12.03 0.46
C PHE A 91 12.72 -13.53 0.16
N SER A 92 11.94 -14.01 -0.82
CA SER A 92 11.85 -15.43 -1.17
C SER A 92 13.21 -15.99 -1.59
N PHE A 93 13.94 -15.23 -2.38
CA PHE A 93 15.27 -15.61 -2.82
C PHE A 93 16.29 -15.56 -1.67
N SER A 94 16.24 -14.56 -0.79
CA SER A 94 17.10 -14.55 0.41
C SER A 94 16.86 -15.80 1.27
N HIS A 95 15.59 -16.16 1.45
CA HIS A 95 15.21 -17.35 2.19
C HIS A 95 15.78 -18.63 1.57
N THR A 96 15.55 -18.85 0.27
CA THR A 96 16.02 -20.05 -0.41
C THR A 96 17.54 -20.12 -0.51
N LEU A 97 18.21 -18.98 -0.69
CA LEU A 97 19.68 -18.90 -0.65
C LEU A 97 20.25 -19.26 0.73
N PHE A 98 19.60 -18.81 1.80
CA PHE A 98 20.00 -19.12 3.17
C PHE A 98 19.94 -20.62 3.45
N VAL A 99 18.80 -21.26 3.15
CA VAL A 99 18.62 -22.71 3.38
C VAL A 99 19.66 -23.51 2.61
N ASN A 100 19.84 -23.19 1.33
CA ASN A 100 20.79 -23.89 0.47
C ASN A 100 22.25 -23.65 0.90
N GLY A 101 22.61 -22.42 1.29
CA GLY A 101 23.95 -22.11 1.78
C GLY A 101 24.26 -22.88 3.07
N LEU A 102 23.33 -22.85 4.02
CA LEU A 102 23.46 -23.57 5.29
C LEU A 102 23.55 -25.09 5.08
N ALA A 103 22.73 -25.67 4.19
CA ALA A 103 22.82 -27.06 3.81
C ALA A 103 24.19 -27.39 3.19
N TYR A 104 24.68 -26.54 2.27
CA TYR A 104 25.96 -26.78 1.60
C TYR A 104 27.10 -26.86 2.61
N HIS A 105 27.17 -25.92 3.56
CA HIS A 105 28.25 -25.89 4.53
C HIS A 105 28.18 -26.98 5.59
N ILE A 106 26.97 -27.37 6.06
CA ILE A 106 26.83 -28.51 6.98
C ILE A 106 27.35 -29.79 6.35
N PHE A 107 27.01 -30.03 5.08
CA PHE A 107 27.35 -31.28 4.41
C PHE A 107 28.68 -31.23 3.65
N SER A 108 29.31 -30.07 3.44
CA SER A 108 30.64 -30.00 2.81
C SER A 108 31.76 -30.51 3.73
N ILE A 109 31.59 -30.42 5.06
CA ILE A 109 32.62 -30.74 6.07
C ILE A 109 32.91 -32.25 6.21
N TYR A 110 31.94 -33.14 5.96
CA TYR A 110 32.01 -34.55 6.39
C TYR A 110 32.38 -35.53 5.27
N TYR A 111 33.56 -36.15 5.22
CA TYR A 111 34.09 -36.83 4.01
C TYR A 111 33.36 -38.09 3.38
N ASN A 112 32.05 -38.36 3.57
CA ASN A 112 31.37 -39.62 3.14
C ASN A 112 30.34 -39.52 1.98
N ASP A 113 30.05 -40.65 1.33
CA ASP A 113 29.10 -40.80 0.19
C ASP A 113 27.61 -40.57 0.54
N TYR A 114 27.22 -40.78 1.80
CA TYR A 114 25.84 -40.54 2.28
C TYR A 114 25.45 -39.05 2.43
N ARG A 115 26.41 -38.13 2.23
CA ARG A 115 26.20 -36.66 2.31
C ARG A 115 25.09 -36.15 1.43
N VAL A 116 24.94 -36.78 0.27
CA VAL A 116 24.02 -36.34 -0.79
C VAL A 116 22.56 -36.40 -0.34
N ILE A 117 22.17 -37.54 0.24
CA ILE A 117 20.79 -37.77 0.67
C ILE A 117 20.50 -36.90 1.88
N GLY A 118 21.45 -36.80 2.82
CA GLY A 118 21.34 -35.91 3.99
C GLY A 118 21.14 -34.45 3.60
N PHE A 119 21.92 -33.95 2.63
CA PHE A 119 21.79 -32.59 2.09
C PHE A 119 20.37 -32.31 1.57
N LEU A 120 19.84 -33.19 0.71
CA LEU A 120 18.51 -33.01 0.12
C LEU A 120 17.39 -33.14 1.17
N LEU A 121 17.48 -34.11 2.08
CA LEU A 121 16.51 -34.28 3.16
C LEU A 121 16.49 -33.07 4.08
N PHE A 122 17.65 -32.49 4.38
CA PHE A 122 17.76 -31.27 5.17
C PHE A 122 17.06 -30.09 4.47
N GLU A 123 17.35 -29.85 3.19
CA GLU A 123 16.70 -28.76 2.44
C GLU A 123 15.18 -28.93 2.43
N ILE A 124 14.69 -30.14 2.14
CA ILE A 124 13.25 -30.45 2.11
C ILE A 124 12.62 -30.20 3.49
N ALA A 125 13.19 -30.74 4.55
CA ALA A 125 12.67 -30.59 5.90
C ALA A 125 12.64 -29.11 6.33
N PHE A 126 13.73 -28.38 6.03
CA PHE A 126 13.80 -26.96 6.38
C PHE A 126 12.75 -26.16 5.61
N PHE A 127 12.63 -26.34 4.29
CA PHE A 127 11.63 -25.64 3.49
C PHE A 127 10.19 -25.94 3.91
N LEU A 128 9.89 -27.19 4.30
CA LEU A 128 8.55 -27.57 4.80
C LEU A 128 8.18 -26.81 6.08
N ILE A 129 9.15 -26.50 6.93
CA ILE A 129 8.93 -25.79 8.20
C ILE A 129 8.94 -24.26 7.98
N SER A 130 9.95 -23.75 7.26
CA SER A 130 10.20 -22.31 7.16
C SER A 130 9.28 -21.60 6.17
N THR A 131 8.94 -22.24 5.05
CA THR A 131 8.17 -21.59 3.97
C THR A 131 6.77 -21.15 4.45
N PRO A 132 5.96 -21.99 5.15
CA PRO A 132 4.66 -21.55 5.64
C PRO A 132 4.72 -20.34 6.58
N ILE A 133 5.73 -20.33 7.47
CA ILE A 133 5.97 -19.21 8.41
C ILE A 133 6.27 -17.94 7.62
N ILE A 134 7.16 -18.02 6.63
CA ILE A 134 7.53 -16.90 5.78
C ILE A 134 6.34 -16.36 4.98
N LEU A 135 5.53 -17.24 4.40
CA LEU A 135 4.34 -16.84 3.65
C LEU A 135 3.33 -16.10 4.55
N TYR A 136 3.13 -16.61 5.76
CA TYR A 136 2.27 -15.96 6.74
C TYR A 136 2.77 -14.55 7.08
N LEU A 137 4.06 -14.40 7.38
CA LEU A 137 4.67 -13.12 7.73
C LEU A 137 4.58 -12.13 6.56
N LEU A 138 5.04 -12.53 5.36
CA LEU A 138 5.03 -11.66 4.17
C LEU A 138 3.62 -11.17 3.84
N LYS A 139 2.63 -12.05 3.88
CA LYS A 139 1.25 -11.71 3.56
C LYS A 139 0.63 -10.79 4.60
N ASN A 140 0.88 -11.03 5.88
CA ASN A 140 0.19 -10.33 6.96
C ASN A 140 0.90 -9.08 7.47
N THR A 141 2.19 -8.90 7.17
CA THR A 141 2.90 -7.66 7.51
C THR A 141 3.29 -6.89 6.27
N LEU A 142 4.20 -7.42 5.46
CA LEU A 142 4.84 -6.66 4.39
C LEU A 142 3.85 -6.24 3.30
N LEU A 143 3.06 -7.16 2.76
CA LEU A 143 2.18 -6.88 1.63
C LEU A 143 0.95 -6.07 1.99
N LYS A 144 0.47 -6.15 3.23
CA LYS A 144 -0.60 -5.28 3.73
C LYS A 144 -0.10 -3.85 3.96
N ALA A 145 1.13 -3.71 4.46
CA ALA A 145 1.70 -2.42 4.80
C ALA A 145 2.26 -1.65 3.59
N LEU A 146 2.84 -2.36 2.63
CA LEU A 146 3.60 -1.76 1.53
C LEU A 146 2.77 -0.72 0.74
N PRO A 147 1.50 -0.95 0.38
CA PRO A 147 0.70 0.05 -0.33
C PRO A 147 0.41 1.30 0.48
N SER A 148 0.30 1.18 1.81
CA SER A 148 -0.01 2.30 2.72
C SER A 148 1.19 3.21 2.98
N TYR A 149 2.39 2.79 2.61
CA TYR A 149 3.59 3.60 2.76
C TYR A 149 3.68 4.73 1.75
N LYS A 150 4.18 5.88 2.20
CA LYS A 150 4.68 6.93 1.31
C LYS A 150 5.71 6.35 0.35
N GLU A 151 5.76 6.89 -0.86
CA GLU A 151 6.56 6.36 -1.97
C GLU A 151 8.05 6.15 -1.62
N ASN A 152 8.64 7.09 -0.87
CA ASN A 152 10.02 7.02 -0.41
C ASN A 152 10.26 5.85 0.57
N LEU A 153 9.29 5.58 1.45
CA LEU A 153 9.39 4.50 2.43
C LEU A 153 9.23 3.12 1.77
N GLN A 154 8.40 3.02 0.73
CA GLN A 154 8.34 1.84 -0.13
C GLN A 154 9.70 1.56 -0.79
N LYS A 155 10.34 2.60 -1.35
CA LYS A 155 11.67 2.49 -1.99
C LYS A 155 12.72 1.99 -0.99
N ILE A 156 12.78 2.57 0.20
CA ILE A 156 13.73 2.17 1.26
C ILE A 156 13.51 0.71 1.67
N THR A 157 12.25 0.32 1.89
CA THR A 157 11.90 -1.06 2.26
C THR A 157 12.32 -2.06 1.18
N THR A 158 12.04 -1.77 -0.09
CA THR A 158 12.47 -2.62 -1.21
C THR A 158 13.99 -2.68 -1.34
N LEU A 159 14.70 -1.56 -1.17
CA LEU A 159 16.17 -1.50 -1.18
C LEU A 159 16.80 -2.35 -0.06
N LEU A 160 16.27 -2.28 1.16
CA LEU A 160 16.76 -3.08 2.29
C LEU A 160 16.59 -4.59 2.05
N LEU A 161 15.49 -5.01 1.44
CA LEU A 161 15.27 -6.42 1.07
C LEU A 161 16.24 -6.89 -0.03
N LEU A 162 16.48 -6.05 -1.03
CA LEU A 162 17.46 -6.32 -2.08
C LEU A 162 18.89 -6.35 -1.53
N MET A 163 19.22 -5.48 -0.57
CA MET A 163 20.53 -5.47 0.09
C MET A 163 20.75 -6.74 0.91
N ASN A 164 19.74 -7.23 1.65
CA ASN A 164 19.82 -8.51 2.35
C ASN A 164 20.03 -9.68 1.39
N PHE A 165 19.31 -9.69 0.27
CA PHE A 165 19.55 -10.68 -0.79
C PHE A 165 20.99 -10.61 -1.27
N LEU A 166 21.51 -9.41 -1.57
CA LEU A 166 22.86 -9.23 -2.09
C LEU A 166 23.91 -9.71 -1.07
N LEU A 167 23.72 -9.41 0.22
CA LEU A 167 24.60 -9.89 1.29
C LEU A 167 24.60 -11.42 1.38
N MET A 168 23.42 -12.06 1.31
CA MET A 168 23.27 -13.52 1.30
C MET A 168 23.84 -14.17 0.03
N TYR A 169 23.88 -13.44 -1.08
CA TYR A 169 24.50 -13.90 -2.31
C TYR A 169 26.02 -13.80 -2.22
N LEU A 170 26.55 -12.65 -1.81
CA LEU A 170 27.99 -12.40 -1.66
C LEU A 170 28.62 -13.33 -0.63
N SER A 171 27.86 -13.73 0.38
CA SER A 171 28.31 -14.70 1.38
C SER A 171 28.63 -16.09 0.85
N ARG A 172 28.28 -16.40 -0.40
CA ARG A 172 28.66 -17.67 -1.06
C ARG A 172 30.09 -17.66 -1.62
N PHE A 173 30.65 -16.47 -1.82
CA PHE A 173 31.98 -16.27 -2.39
C PHE A 173 33.06 -16.02 -1.33
N ILE A 174 32.63 -15.45 -0.20
CA ILE A 174 33.41 -15.44 1.03
C ILE A 174 33.19 -16.83 1.65
N LEU A 175 34.22 -17.50 2.17
CA LEU A 175 34.24 -18.68 3.07
C LEU A 175 35.15 -19.81 2.55
N ASN A 176 36.46 -19.67 2.76
CA ASN A 176 37.38 -20.80 2.98
C ASN A 176 37.42 -21.14 4.49
N PHE A 177 36.25 -21.27 5.12
CA PHE A 177 36.20 -21.56 6.56
C PHE A 177 36.33 -23.07 6.78
N ASN A 178 37.40 -23.47 7.46
CA ASN A 178 37.69 -24.87 7.77
C ASN A 178 37.01 -25.34 9.07
N HIS A 179 36.49 -24.40 9.88
CA HIS A 179 35.88 -24.71 11.17
C HIS A 179 34.36 -24.46 11.15
N ILE A 180 33.61 -25.44 11.67
CA ILE A 180 32.14 -25.38 11.77
C ILE A 180 31.66 -24.18 12.61
N PHE A 181 32.47 -23.73 13.57
CA PHE A 181 32.15 -22.59 14.43
C PHE A 181 32.06 -21.27 13.64
N ASP A 182 33.01 -21.01 12.75
CA ASP A 182 33.04 -19.78 11.95
C ASP A 182 31.83 -19.72 11.00
N ILE A 183 31.44 -20.87 10.46
CA ILE A 183 30.24 -21.03 9.61
C ILE A 183 28.97 -20.73 10.42
N LEU A 184 28.82 -21.34 11.60
CA LEU A 184 27.66 -21.11 12.47
C LEU A 184 27.57 -19.66 12.93
N LEU A 185 28.70 -19.04 13.29
CA LEU A 185 28.76 -17.63 13.66
C LEU A 185 28.34 -16.74 12.49
N PHE A 186 28.86 -17.01 11.29
CA PHE A 186 28.57 -16.23 10.10
C PHE A 186 27.10 -16.30 9.69
N TYR A 187 26.52 -17.51 9.60
CA TYR A 187 25.09 -17.68 9.32
C TYR A 187 24.20 -17.15 10.46
N GLY A 188 24.69 -17.20 11.71
CA GLY A 188 24.05 -16.57 12.85
C GLY A 188 23.95 -15.05 12.70
N VAL A 189 25.01 -14.39 12.24
CA VAL A 189 25.01 -12.94 11.97
C VAL A 189 24.06 -12.58 10.82
N LEU A 190 24.04 -13.37 9.74
CA LEU A 190 23.10 -13.14 8.63
C LEU A 190 21.65 -13.33 9.06
N PHE A 191 21.37 -14.36 9.85
CA PHE A 191 20.05 -14.59 10.41
C PHE A 191 19.63 -13.44 11.35
N PHE A 192 20.55 -12.96 12.19
CA PHE A 192 20.33 -11.81 13.05
C PHE A 192 20.05 -10.53 12.26
N MET A 193 20.80 -10.26 11.19
CA MET A 193 20.54 -9.14 10.27
C MET A 193 19.16 -9.23 9.59
N MET A 194 18.74 -10.45 9.23
CA MET A 194 17.40 -10.69 8.68
C MET A 194 16.32 -10.37 9.73
N ILE A 195 16.50 -10.79 10.98
CA ILE A 195 15.59 -10.46 12.09
C ILE A 195 15.52 -8.95 12.31
N ILE A 196 16.67 -8.26 12.37
CA ILE A 196 16.71 -6.80 12.55
C ILE A 196 16.00 -6.09 11.40
N THR A 197 16.28 -6.48 10.16
CA THR A 197 15.63 -5.86 9.01
C THR A 197 14.12 -6.06 9.06
N TYR A 198 13.68 -7.27 9.42
CA TYR A 198 12.26 -7.55 9.59
C TYR A 198 11.64 -6.70 10.71
N TYR A 199 12.30 -6.59 11.85
CA TYR A 199 11.86 -5.75 12.96
C TYR A 199 11.72 -4.28 12.56
N LEU A 200 12.69 -3.74 11.81
CA LEU A 200 12.65 -2.38 11.30
C LEU A 200 11.46 -2.17 10.36
N ILE A 201 11.22 -3.10 9.43
CA ILE A 201 10.07 -3.04 8.52
C ILE A 201 8.76 -3.06 9.32
N TYR A 202 8.63 -3.96 10.30
CA TYR A 202 7.44 -4.03 11.16
C TYR A 202 7.21 -2.71 11.94
N ARG A 203 8.26 -2.11 12.49
CA ARG A 203 8.16 -0.83 13.22
C ARG A 203 7.75 0.31 12.29
N LEU A 204 8.32 0.38 11.08
CA LEU A 204 7.93 1.35 10.07
C LEU A 204 6.46 1.19 9.65
N THR A 205 5.94 -0.05 9.61
CA THR A 205 4.51 -0.32 9.42
C THR A 205 3.65 0.43 10.42
N GLN A 206 3.91 0.20 11.69
CA GLN A 206 3.07 0.72 12.77
C GLN A 206 3.12 2.25 12.83
N THR A 207 4.27 2.85 12.53
CA THR A 207 4.36 4.32 12.48
C THR A 207 3.54 4.91 11.32
N SER A 208 3.57 4.28 10.15
CA SER A 208 2.83 4.77 8.98
C SER A 208 1.32 4.71 9.17
N THR A 209 0.80 3.61 9.75
CA THR A 209 -0.64 3.47 10.03
C THR A 209 -1.11 4.50 11.04
N ASN A 210 -0.36 4.69 12.13
CA ASN A 210 -0.69 5.67 13.15
C ASN A 210 -0.70 7.10 12.60
N VAL A 211 0.24 7.43 11.71
CA VAL A 211 0.25 8.73 11.04
C VAL A 211 -1.00 8.90 10.19
N GLN A 212 -1.43 7.89 9.44
CA GLN A 212 -2.64 7.97 8.62
C GLN A 212 -3.90 8.13 9.46
N GLU A 213 -4.06 7.35 10.53
CA GLU A 213 -5.17 7.50 11.49
C GLU A 213 -5.17 8.89 12.15
N LEU A 214 -4.00 9.41 12.54
CA LEU A 214 -3.87 10.78 13.04
C LEU A 214 -4.23 11.82 11.98
N THR A 215 -3.92 11.56 10.71
CA THR A 215 -4.27 12.45 9.60
C THR A 215 -5.79 12.48 9.41
N ASP A 216 -6.44 11.31 9.48
CA ASP A 216 -7.90 11.21 9.38
C ASP A 216 -8.61 11.93 10.54
N LEU A 217 -8.07 11.86 11.76
CA LEU A 217 -8.58 12.63 12.91
C LEU A 217 -8.44 14.14 12.74
N VAL A 218 -7.46 14.58 11.95
CA VAL A 218 -7.12 16.00 11.78
C VAL A 218 -7.92 16.66 10.65
N TYR A 219 -8.36 15.90 9.65
CA TYR A 219 -9.02 16.45 8.45
C TYR A 219 -10.50 16.09 8.30
N TYR A 220 -11.05 15.16 9.08
CA TYR A 220 -12.46 14.79 9.01
C TYR A 220 -13.23 15.21 10.26
N ASP A 221 -14.51 15.54 10.08
CA ASP A 221 -15.47 15.74 11.16
C ASP A 221 -15.85 14.37 11.76
N PRO A 222 -15.74 14.17 13.09
CA PRO A 222 -15.94 12.86 13.70
C PRO A 222 -17.37 12.33 13.58
N LEU A 223 -18.37 13.21 13.51
CA LEU A 223 -19.80 12.86 13.46
C LEU A 223 -20.26 12.53 12.03
N THR A 224 -20.04 13.45 11.09
CA THR A 224 -20.55 13.36 9.72
C THR A 224 -19.59 12.66 8.76
N LYS A 225 -18.31 12.52 9.15
CA LYS A 225 -17.20 12.02 8.30
C LYS A 225 -16.90 12.89 7.06
N LEU A 226 -17.49 14.07 6.98
CA LEU A 226 -17.12 15.07 5.97
C LEU A 226 -15.73 15.64 6.26
N ASN A 227 -15.14 16.26 5.25
CA ASN A 227 -13.94 17.08 5.45
C ASN A 227 -14.25 18.19 6.46
N ASN A 228 -13.29 18.53 7.32
CA ASN A 228 -13.47 19.57 8.32
C ASN A 228 -12.90 20.92 7.85
N ARG A 229 -12.93 21.93 8.72
CA ARG A 229 -12.37 23.25 8.44
C ARG A 229 -10.90 23.19 8.00
N LEU A 230 -10.05 22.40 8.64
CA LEU A 230 -8.63 22.33 8.26
C LEU A 230 -8.44 21.75 6.86
N ALA A 231 -9.25 20.77 6.47
CA ALA A 231 -9.24 20.21 5.13
C ALA A 231 -9.59 21.27 4.08
N LEU A 232 -10.59 22.11 4.34
CA LEU A 232 -10.95 23.22 3.45
C LEU A 232 -9.78 24.15 3.16
N PHE A 233 -9.06 24.60 4.20
CA PHE A 233 -7.90 25.50 4.06
C PHE A 233 -6.80 24.83 3.24
N ASN A 234 -6.44 23.59 3.61
CA ASN A 234 -5.41 22.83 2.91
C ASN A 234 -5.77 22.52 1.44
N ASP A 235 -7.05 22.28 1.16
CA ASP A 235 -7.52 22.04 -0.20
C ASP A 235 -7.47 23.33 -1.02
N PHE A 236 -7.86 24.47 -0.44
CA PHE A 236 -7.79 25.77 -1.08
C PHE A 236 -6.35 26.18 -1.43
N ASP A 237 -5.41 25.98 -0.51
CA ASP A 237 -3.98 26.31 -0.72
C ASP A 237 -3.34 25.50 -1.86
N LYS A 238 -3.88 24.32 -2.16
CA LYS A 238 -3.43 23.46 -3.26
C LYS A 238 -4.04 23.83 -4.61
N LEU A 239 -5.04 24.71 -4.64
CA LEU A 239 -5.69 25.07 -5.88
C LEU A 239 -4.77 25.96 -6.72
N ASP A 240 -4.63 25.58 -7.98
CA ASP A 240 -4.05 26.48 -8.98
C ASP A 240 -5.11 27.50 -9.41
N LEU A 241 -5.12 28.64 -8.73
CA LEU A 241 -6.08 29.72 -8.93
C LEU A 241 -5.75 30.61 -10.14
N THR A 242 -4.69 30.32 -10.89
CA THR A 242 -4.17 31.24 -11.91
C THR A 242 -5.07 31.43 -13.14
N SER A 243 -6.13 30.63 -13.35
CA SER A 243 -7.06 30.83 -14.49
C SER A 243 -8.44 30.15 -14.37
N LYS A 244 -8.92 29.78 -13.17
CA LYS A 244 -10.18 29.04 -13.00
C LYS A 244 -11.12 29.70 -12.00
N GLU A 245 -12.41 29.73 -12.35
CA GLU A 245 -13.46 30.11 -11.41
C GLU A 245 -13.53 29.07 -10.29
N PHE A 246 -13.70 29.55 -9.06
CA PHE A 246 -13.93 28.71 -7.89
C PHE A 246 -15.18 29.21 -7.17
N PHE A 247 -16.10 28.30 -6.91
CA PHE A 247 -17.40 28.58 -6.30
C PHE A 247 -17.38 28.07 -4.87
N LEU A 248 -17.66 28.94 -3.91
CA LEU A 248 -17.80 28.62 -2.49
C LEU A 248 -19.22 28.90 -2.04
N TYR A 249 -19.89 27.88 -1.54
CA TYR A 249 -21.21 27.99 -0.94
C TYR A 249 -21.07 27.84 0.57
N TYR A 250 -21.56 28.81 1.33
CA TYR A 250 -21.69 28.72 2.78
C TYR A 250 -23.13 28.34 3.12
N LEU A 251 -23.31 27.28 3.90
CA LEU A 251 -24.60 26.73 4.25
C LEU A 251 -24.78 26.70 5.76
N ASP A 252 -25.98 27.06 6.23
CA ASP A 252 -26.42 26.93 7.63
C ASP A 252 -27.72 26.11 7.65
N LEU A 253 -27.71 25.02 8.41
CA LEU A 253 -28.85 24.12 8.55
C LEU A 253 -29.89 24.73 9.49
N ASN A 254 -31.05 25.11 8.92
CA ASN A 254 -32.05 25.88 9.65
C ASN A 254 -32.64 25.10 10.83
N GLN A 255 -32.79 25.77 11.97
CA GLN A 255 -33.51 25.31 13.16
C GLN A 255 -33.01 23.97 13.76
N LEU A 256 -31.72 23.65 13.64
CA LEU A 256 -31.16 22.46 14.30
C LEU A 256 -31.38 22.49 15.83
N LYS A 257 -31.33 23.68 16.44
CA LYS A 257 -31.62 23.86 17.87
C LYS A 257 -33.04 23.41 18.23
N THR A 258 -34.04 23.72 17.41
CA THR A 258 -35.44 23.28 17.64
C THR A 258 -35.57 21.76 17.57
N ILE A 259 -34.83 21.11 16.67
CA ILE A 259 -34.75 19.63 16.62
C ILE A 259 -34.11 19.08 17.89
N ASN A 260 -32.99 19.66 18.34
CA ASN A 260 -32.31 19.27 19.57
C ASN A 260 -33.21 19.42 20.80
N ASP A 261 -33.89 20.55 20.94
CA ASP A 261 -34.73 20.86 22.10
C ASP A 261 -35.96 19.93 22.15
N LYS A 262 -36.50 19.57 20.99
CA LYS A 262 -37.72 18.74 20.89
C LYS A 262 -37.46 17.24 20.95
N TYR A 263 -36.37 16.76 20.37
CA TYR A 263 -36.10 15.33 20.16
C TYR A 263 -34.81 14.85 20.83
N GLY A 264 -34.03 15.75 21.43
CA GLY A 264 -32.75 15.47 22.06
C GLY A 264 -31.57 15.48 21.08
N HIS A 265 -30.37 15.68 21.63
CA HIS A 265 -29.12 15.79 20.85
C HIS A 265 -28.81 14.57 19.98
N ILE A 266 -29.14 13.35 20.43
CA ILE A 266 -28.93 12.12 19.63
C ILE A 266 -29.70 12.19 18.30
N LYS A 267 -30.91 12.77 18.32
CA LYS A 267 -31.74 12.93 17.12
C LYS A 267 -31.28 14.10 16.26
N GLY A 268 -30.74 15.16 16.86
CA GLY A 268 -30.07 16.24 16.11
C GLY A 268 -28.79 15.78 15.42
N ASP A 269 -28.00 14.93 16.07
CA ASP A 269 -26.82 14.30 15.48
C ASP A 269 -27.19 13.42 14.28
N ALA A 270 -28.25 12.61 14.39
CA ALA A 270 -28.79 11.84 13.28
C ALA A 270 -29.31 12.74 12.15
N TYR A 271 -29.97 13.85 12.49
CA TYR A 271 -30.46 14.84 11.53
C TYR A 271 -29.29 15.48 10.73
N LEU A 272 -28.18 15.81 11.40
CA LEU A 272 -26.95 16.30 10.79
C LEU A 272 -26.30 15.28 9.86
N ILE A 273 -26.22 14.00 10.27
CA ILE A 273 -25.67 12.91 9.45
C ILE A 273 -26.51 12.71 8.17
N GLU A 274 -27.83 12.78 8.26
CA GLU A 274 -28.67 12.64 7.06
C GLU A 274 -28.58 13.87 6.16
N PHE A 275 -28.45 15.07 6.73
CA PHE A 275 -28.18 16.28 5.95
C PHE A 275 -26.84 16.20 5.22
N SER A 276 -25.77 15.74 5.87
CA SER A 276 -24.46 15.59 5.24
C SER A 276 -24.49 14.63 4.06
N LYS A 277 -25.16 13.48 4.21
CA LYS A 277 -25.37 12.51 3.12
C LYS A 277 -26.18 13.09 1.96
N ALA A 278 -27.23 13.86 2.25
CA ALA A 278 -28.04 14.51 1.23
C ALA A 278 -27.24 15.56 0.45
N LEU A 279 -26.37 16.30 1.15
CA LEU A 279 -25.50 17.31 0.56
C LEU A 279 -24.43 16.67 -0.34
N GLU A 280 -23.74 15.62 0.11
CA GLU A 280 -22.79 14.86 -0.71
C GLU A 280 -23.44 14.28 -1.97
N LYS A 281 -24.65 13.70 -1.86
CA LYS A 281 -25.40 13.19 -3.02
C LYS A 281 -25.83 14.28 -4.01
N THR A 282 -26.03 15.50 -3.53
CA THR A 282 -26.42 16.63 -4.36
C THR A 282 -25.25 17.14 -5.18
N VAL A 283 -24.06 17.19 -4.58
CA VAL A 283 -22.84 17.71 -5.21
C VAL A 283 -22.11 16.65 -6.05
N LYS A 284 -22.12 15.38 -5.61
CA LYS A 284 -21.46 14.22 -6.24
C LYS A 284 -19.98 14.50 -6.55
N ASP A 285 -19.56 14.19 -7.76
CA ASP A 285 -18.20 14.34 -8.30
C ASP A 285 -17.88 15.79 -8.74
N LYS A 286 -18.85 16.70 -8.66
CA LYS A 286 -18.71 18.09 -9.14
C LYS A 286 -18.21 19.05 -8.08
N GLY A 287 -18.07 18.62 -6.83
CA GLY A 287 -17.61 19.48 -5.75
C GLY A 287 -17.25 18.70 -4.49
N GLN A 288 -16.83 19.42 -3.47
CA GLN A 288 -16.44 18.89 -2.17
C GLN A 288 -17.31 19.49 -1.07
N VAL A 289 -17.56 18.72 -0.02
CA VAL A 289 -18.39 19.13 1.11
C VAL A 289 -17.56 19.13 2.38
N TYR A 290 -17.69 20.19 3.16
CA TYR A 290 -16.99 20.40 4.41
C TYR A 290 -17.99 20.73 5.51
N ARG A 291 -17.75 20.25 6.73
CA ARG A 291 -18.44 20.71 7.93
C ARG A 291 -17.50 21.60 8.74
N ILE A 292 -17.94 22.82 9.04
CA ILE A 292 -17.09 23.83 9.68
C ILE A 292 -17.28 23.81 11.19
N SER A 293 -18.54 23.87 11.62
CA SER A 293 -18.94 23.88 13.03
C SER A 293 -20.43 23.59 13.13
N GLY A 294 -20.90 22.91 14.18
CA GLY A 294 -22.34 22.81 14.47
C GLY A 294 -23.21 22.40 13.26
N ASP A 295 -24.06 23.33 12.82
CA ASP A 295 -24.97 23.30 11.68
C ASP A 295 -24.42 23.97 10.39
N GLU A 296 -23.17 24.39 10.38
CA GLU A 296 -22.52 25.11 9.28
C GLU A 296 -21.69 24.18 8.38
N PHE A 297 -21.93 24.31 7.08
CA PHE A 297 -21.29 23.51 6.04
C PHE A 297 -20.79 24.41 4.91
N ILE A 298 -19.78 23.93 4.20
CA ILE A 298 -19.27 24.57 3.00
C ILE A 298 -19.27 23.58 1.85
N VAL A 299 -19.69 24.05 0.68
CA VAL A 299 -19.52 23.32 -0.58
C VAL A 299 -18.58 24.11 -1.49
N THR A 300 -17.62 23.42 -2.10
CA THR A 300 -16.71 24.02 -3.08
C THR A 300 -16.81 23.34 -4.44
N SER A 301 -16.63 24.08 -5.52
CA SER A 301 -16.53 23.54 -6.88
C SER A 301 -15.60 24.37 -7.77
N GLN A 302 -14.85 23.70 -8.64
CA GLN A 302 -14.02 24.33 -9.68
C GLN A 302 -14.59 24.16 -11.09
N THR A 303 -15.61 23.31 -11.25
CA THR A 303 -16.09 22.88 -12.58
C THR A 303 -17.55 23.23 -12.82
N THR A 304 -18.33 23.41 -11.75
CA THR A 304 -19.77 23.60 -11.85
C THR A 304 -20.23 24.68 -10.88
N MET A 305 -20.84 25.74 -11.44
CA MET A 305 -21.67 26.63 -10.66
C MET A 305 -23.03 25.98 -10.44
N PHE A 306 -23.36 25.67 -9.19
CA PHE A 306 -24.69 25.24 -8.79
C PHE A 306 -25.63 26.44 -8.62
N ASN A 307 -26.82 26.34 -9.19
CA ASN A 307 -27.92 27.24 -8.85
C ASN A 307 -28.38 26.94 -7.41
N VAL A 308 -28.46 27.97 -6.57
CA VAL A 308 -28.76 27.84 -5.13
C VAL A 308 -30.14 27.23 -4.88
N ASP A 309 -31.18 27.65 -5.60
CA ASP A 309 -32.53 27.13 -5.42
C ASP A 309 -32.64 25.68 -5.89
N HIS A 310 -31.97 25.34 -6.98
CA HIS A 310 -31.86 23.96 -7.43
C HIS A 310 -31.13 23.09 -6.41
N MET A 311 -30.03 23.58 -5.83
CA MET A 311 -29.30 22.87 -4.78
C MET A 311 -30.20 22.61 -3.56
N LYS A 312 -30.96 23.60 -3.08
CA LYS A 312 -31.93 23.42 -1.98
C LYS A 312 -32.96 22.33 -2.30
N LYS A 313 -33.50 22.33 -3.53
CA LYS A 313 -34.47 21.31 -3.99
C LYS A 313 -33.87 19.91 -4.03
N GLU A 314 -32.66 19.76 -4.55
CA GLU A 314 -31.99 18.46 -4.61
C GLU A 314 -31.58 17.94 -3.24
N ILE A 315 -31.15 18.82 -2.31
CA ILE A 315 -30.91 18.45 -0.91
C ILE A 315 -32.19 17.88 -0.30
N ASN A 316 -33.32 18.60 -0.42
CA ASN A 316 -34.60 18.14 0.11
C ASN A 316 -35.03 16.78 -0.48
N LYS A 317 -34.80 16.57 -1.77
CA LYS A 317 -35.10 15.31 -2.46
C LYS A 317 -34.22 14.15 -1.99
N HIS A 318 -32.96 14.42 -1.65
CA HIS A 318 -32.03 13.40 -1.16
C HIS A 318 -32.06 13.20 0.36
N TYR A 319 -32.79 14.05 1.07
CA TYR A 319 -32.95 13.98 2.51
C TYR A 319 -33.99 12.92 2.88
N PHE A 320 -33.53 11.85 3.53
CA PHE A 320 -34.38 10.72 3.92
C PHE A 320 -34.18 10.42 5.40
N TYR A 321 -34.89 11.17 6.25
CA TYR A 321 -34.92 10.95 7.69
C TYR A 321 -36.35 11.00 8.23
N GLU A 322 -36.57 10.49 9.45
CA GLU A 322 -37.90 10.40 10.07
C GLU A 322 -38.53 11.77 10.36
N HIS A 323 -37.70 12.82 10.47
CA HIS A 323 -38.14 14.19 10.67
C HIS A 323 -38.05 14.97 9.35
N PRO A 324 -39.02 15.87 9.06
CA PRO A 324 -39.02 16.63 7.82
C PRO A 324 -37.81 17.56 7.74
N PHE A 325 -37.27 17.72 6.53
CA PHE A 325 -36.24 18.70 6.28
C PHE A 325 -36.81 20.12 6.41
N ILE A 326 -36.35 20.86 7.42
CA ILE A 326 -36.83 22.22 7.71
C ILE A 326 -36.32 23.22 6.66
N GLY A 327 -35.09 23.04 6.19
CA GLY A 327 -34.46 23.89 5.19
C GLY A 327 -33.01 24.19 5.50
N VAL A 328 -32.39 24.90 4.57
CA VAL A 328 -30.99 25.34 4.67
C VAL A 328 -30.91 26.75 4.06
N SER A 329 -30.10 27.58 4.70
CA SER A 329 -29.76 28.91 4.20
C SER A 329 -28.43 28.82 3.47
N ILE A 330 -28.33 29.43 2.28
CA ILE A 330 -27.14 29.28 1.41
C ILE A 330 -26.71 30.61 0.82
N GLY A 331 -25.43 30.95 0.98
CA GLY A 331 -24.77 32.08 0.33
C GLY A 331 -23.66 31.61 -0.60
N LEU A 332 -23.43 32.33 -1.70
CA LEU A 332 -22.45 31.98 -2.75
C LEU A 332 -21.41 33.09 -2.92
N ALA A 333 -20.13 32.73 -2.80
CA ALA A 333 -19.00 33.55 -3.24
C ALA A 333 -18.32 32.92 -4.46
N ILE A 334 -17.89 33.76 -5.40
CA ILE A 334 -17.23 33.37 -6.64
C ILE A 334 -15.84 33.98 -6.65
N TYR A 335 -14.81 33.15 -6.70
CA TYR A 335 -13.45 33.60 -6.99
C TYR A 335 -13.26 33.82 -8.50
N PRO A 336 -12.58 34.89 -8.93
CA PRO A 336 -11.98 35.97 -8.12
C PRO A 336 -12.92 37.17 -7.87
N LYS A 337 -14.20 37.08 -8.24
CA LYS A 337 -15.17 38.19 -8.22
C LYS A 337 -15.46 38.74 -6.82
N ASN A 338 -15.54 37.87 -5.83
CA ASN A 338 -15.97 38.17 -4.47
C ASN A 338 -14.84 38.14 -3.43
N GLY A 339 -13.62 37.81 -3.85
CA GLY A 339 -12.46 37.71 -2.98
C GLY A 339 -11.28 37.06 -3.70
N ARG A 340 -10.06 37.31 -3.23
CA ARG A 340 -8.81 36.75 -3.77
C ARG A 340 -8.14 35.73 -2.85
N ASN A 341 -8.65 35.55 -1.64
CA ASN A 341 -8.21 34.54 -0.68
C ASN A 341 -9.44 33.86 -0.06
N LEU A 342 -9.21 32.74 0.65
CA LEU A 342 -10.28 31.95 1.24
C LEU A 342 -11.11 32.76 2.25
N ASP A 343 -10.46 33.56 3.11
CA ASP A 343 -11.14 34.33 4.16
C ASP A 343 -12.11 35.37 3.57
N GLU A 344 -11.73 36.08 2.50
CA GLU A 344 -12.62 37.00 1.78
C GLU A 344 -13.83 36.29 1.19
N LEU A 345 -13.63 35.10 0.59
CA LEU A 345 -14.72 34.32 0.02
C LEU A 345 -15.66 33.79 1.11
N LEU A 346 -15.11 33.31 2.22
CA LEU A 346 -15.88 32.85 3.38
C LEU A 346 -16.76 33.97 3.93
N ASN A 347 -16.17 35.12 4.21
CA ASN A 347 -16.90 36.29 4.73
C ASN A 347 -18.00 36.75 3.77
N TYR A 348 -17.72 36.78 2.46
CA TYR A 348 -18.71 37.19 1.48
C TYR A 348 -19.88 36.19 1.39
N ALA A 349 -19.59 34.89 1.38
CA ALA A 349 -20.60 33.85 1.33
C ALA A 349 -21.44 33.80 2.61
N ASP A 350 -20.83 34.00 3.78
CA ASP A 350 -21.51 34.08 5.08
C ASP A 350 -22.54 35.22 5.12
N VAL A 351 -22.15 36.43 4.68
CA VAL A 351 -23.07 37.58 4.59
C VAL A 351 -24.27 37.29 3.69
N LEU A 352 -24.08 36.57 2.59
CA LEU A 352 -25.18 36.20 1.70
C LEU A 352 -26.05 35.07 2.29
N MET A 353 -25.44 34.13 3.00
CA MET A 353 -26.15 33.06 3.70
C MET A 353 -27.06 33.66 4.78
N TYR A 354 -26.55 34.60 5.58
CA TYR A 354 -27.32 35.29 6.62
C TYR A 354 -28.53 36.03 6.03
N LYS A 355 -28.35 36.73 4.91
CA LYS A 355 -29.47 37.37 4.19
C LYS A 355 -30.51 36.37 3.68
N ASP A 356 -30.10 35.18 3.23
CA ASP A 356 -31.02 34.12 2.83
C ASP A 356 -31.78 33.54 4.04
N LYS A 357 -31.18 33.58 5.24
CA LYS A 357 -31.81 33.16 6.50
C LYS A 357 -32.86 34.15 6.97
N GLU A 358 -32.54 35.45 7.01
CA GLU A 358 -33.48 36.51 7.41
C GLU A 358 -34.72 36.61 6.51
N ASN A 359 -34.61 36.31 5.22
CA ASN A 359 -35.76 36.36 4.30
C ASN A 359 -36.76 35.21 4.51
N LYS A 360 -36.49 34.25 5.41
CA LYS A 360 -37.28 33.04 5.63
C LYS A 360 -37.79 32.87 7.06
N GLU A 361 -37.25 33.63 8.02
CA GLU A 361 -37.78 33.78 9.38
C GLU A 361 -38.81 34.92 9.40
#